data_AF-A0A7V1BSX2-F1
#
_entry.id   AF-A0A7V1BSX2-F1
#
_cell.length_a   1.000
_cell.length_b   1.000
_cell.length_c   1.000
_cell.angle_alpha   90.00
_cell.angle_beta   90.00
_cell.angle_gamma   90.00
#
_symmetry.space_group_name_H-M   'P 1'
#
loop_
_entity.id
_entity.type
_entity.pdbx_description
1 polymer ?
#
loop_
_entity_poly.entity_id
_entity_poly.type
_entity_poly.pdbx_seq_one_letter_code
_entity_poly.pdbx_strand_id
1 'polypeptide(L)'
;MFKGHPKGLYVLFFTEMWERFGFYTMLAIFVYYMQENFHWDAATATNVYGIFLAGVYFTPIAGGWIADNLLGYGKTITLGAITMIIGYGLMAVPTDSPGMLYFALTIVCIGNGLFKANISVLVGNLYGHAQISLKDAG
;
A
#
# COMPACT_ATOMS: atom_id res chain seq x y z
N MET A 1 13.39 -18.66 12.85
CA MET A 1 13.10 -17.27 12.44
C MET A 1 12.21 -16.53 13.44
N PHE A 2 11.06 -17.06 13.88
CA PHE A 2 10.13 -16.28 14.73
C PHE A 2 10.09 -16.62 16.23
N LYS A 3 10.98 -17.48 16.74
CA LYS A 3 10.96 -17.85 18.18
C LYS A 3 11.32 -16.62 19.04
N GLY A 4 10.47 -16.27 20.01
CA GLY A 4 10.70 -15.15 20.92
C GLY A 4 10.15 -13.79 20.45
N HIS A 5 9.52 -13.72 19.27
CA HIS A 5 8.93 -12.48 18.75
C HIS A 5 7.46 -12.30 19.16
N PRO A 6 6.97 -11.05 19.26
CA PRO A 6 5.57 -10.76 19.59
C PRO A 6 4.61 -11.41 18.58
N LYS A 7 3.48 -11.97 19.05
CA LYS A 7 2.48 -12.61 18.18
C LYS A 7 1.92 -11.66 17.10
N GLY A 8 1.88 -10.36 17.38
CA GLY A 8 1.47 -9.33 16.41
C GLY A 8 2.41 -9.23 15.20
N LEU A 9 3.70 -9.56 15.35
CA LEU A 9 4.66 -9.51 14.25
C LEU A 9 4.27 -10.43 13.10
N TYR A 10 3.76 -11.63 13.40
CA TYR A 10 3.35 -12.59 12.38
C TYR A 10 2.25 -12.00 11.49
N VAL A 11 1.25 -11.37 12.11
CA VAL A 11 0.15 -10.74 11.37
C VAL A 11 0.69 -9.62 10.50
N LEU A 12 1.49 -8.71 11.05
CA LEU A 12 2.05 -7.59 10.30
C LEU A 12 2.98 -8.04 9.18
N PHE A 13 3.77 -9.08 9.39
CA PHE A 13 4.65 -9.66 8.37
C PHE A 13 3.85 -10.18 7.18
N PHE A 14 2.83 -11.02 7.42
CA PHE A 14 2.02 -11.56 6.33
C PHE A 14 1.19 -10.47 5.65
N THR A 15 0.69 -9.49 6.41
CA THR A 15 -0.02 -8.33 5.88
C THR A 15 0.86 -7.49 4.95
N GLU A 16 2.09 -7.17 5.35
CA GLU A 16 3.08 -6.48 4.50
C GLU A 16 3.47 -7.32 3.28
N MET A 17 3.67 -8.62 3.45
CA MET A 17 4.05 -9.53 2.37
C MET A 17 3.00 -9.55 1.25
N TRP A 18 1.72 -9.70 1.61
CA TRP A 18 0.63 -9.73 0.64
C TRP A 18 0.41 -8.37 -0.04
N GLU A 19 0.56 -7.27 0.70
CA GLU A 19 0.50 -5.92 0.13
C GLU A 19 1.58 -5.75 -0.95
N ARG A 20 2.84 -6.09 -0.62
CA ARG A 20 3.95 -6.00 -1.58
C ARG A 20 3.76 -6.90 -2.79
N PHE A 21 3.29 -8.13 -2.56
CA PHE A 21 3.00 -9.05 -3.66
C PHE A 21 1.99 -8.44 -4.65
N GLY A 22 0.86 -7.92 -4.15
CA GLY A 22 -0.16 -7.29 -4.99
C GLY A 22 0.37 -6.03 -5.69
N PHE A 23 1.07 -5.17 -4.96
CA PHE A 23 1.62 -3.93 -5.49
C PHE A 23 2.62 -4.17 -6.62
N TYR A 24 3.62 -5.03 -6.42
CA TYR A 24 4.63 -5.30 -7.45
C TYR A 24 4.08 -6.11 -8.62
N THR A 25 3.13 -7.01 -8.38
CA THR A 25 2.45 -7.74 -9.47
C THR A 25 1.70 -6.76 -10.37
N MET A 26 0.97 -5.81 -9.78
CA MET A 26 0.29 -4.78 -10.53
C MET A 26 1.30 -3.93 -11.31
N LEU A 27 2.35 -3.41 -10.67
CA LEU A 27 3.37 -2.59 -11.34
C LEU A 27 4.05 -3.31 -12.52
N ALA A 28 4.29 -4.62 -12.40
CA ALA A 28 4.98 -5.40 -13.42
C ALA A 28 4.21 -5.43 -14.76
N ILE A 29 2.88 -5.42 -14.71
CA ILE A 29 2.01 -5.45 -15.90
C ILE A 29 1.36 -4.11 -16.22
N PHE A 30 1.53 -3.10 -15.37
CA PHE A 30 0.73 -1.88 -15.41
C PHE A 30 0.88 -1.09 -16.71
N VAL A 31 2.13 -0.90 -17.17
CA VAL A 31 2.40 -0.21 -18.43
C VAL A 31 1.79 -0.98 -19.61
N TYR A 32 2.01 -2.31 -19.65
CA TYR A 32 1.44 -3.18 -20.68
C TYR A 32 -0.09 -3.11 -20.71
N TYR A 33 -0.74 -3.14 -19.54
CA TYR A 33 -2.18 -2.97 -19.43
C TYR A 33 -2.66 -1.66 -20.07
N MET A 34 -1.99 -0.53 -19.79
CA MET A 34 -2.39 0.76 -20.37
C MET A 34 -2.19 0.82 -21.89
N GLN A 35 -1.11 0.20 -22.39
CA GLN A 35 -0.83 0.15 -23.82
C GLN A 35 -1.82 -0.76 -24.57
N GLU A 36 -2.17 -1.91 -24.01
CA GLU A 36 -3.11 -2.84 -24.64
C GLU A 36 -4.57 -2.37 -24.51
N ASN A 37 -4.97 -1.85 -23.35
CA ASN A 37 -6.37 -1.48 -23.09
C ASN A 37 -6.75 -0.10 -23.62
N PHE A 38 -5.84 0.88 -23.57
CA PHE A 38 -6.12 2.26 -24.02
C PHE A 38 -5.34 2.68 -25.27
N HIS A 39 -4.50 1.79 -25.82
CA HIS A 39 -3.65 2.07 -26.99
C HIS A 39 -2.75 3.30 -26.82
N TRP A 40 -2.35 3.57 -25.58
CA TRP A 40 -1.45 4.67 -25.27
C TRP A 40 -0.01 4.33 -25.68
N ASP A 41 0.74 5.37 -26.04
CA ASP A 41 2.16 5.23 -26.29
C ASP A 41 2.92 5.00 -24.97
N ALA A 42 4.16 4.50 -25.09
CA ALA A 42 4.99 4.20 -23.92
C ALA A 42 5.25 5.44 -23.04
N ALA A 43 5.35 6.63 -23.66
CA ALA A 43 5.57 7.88 -22.94
C ALA A 43 4.38 8.23 -22.04
N THR A 44 3.15 8.17 -22.56
CA THR A 44 1.94 8.46 -21.77
C THR A 44 1.75 7.44 -20.66
N ALA A 45 1.89 6.14 -20.96
CA ALA A 45 1.76 5.08 -19.95
C ALA A 45 2.80 5.21 -18.83
N THR A 46 4.05 5.54 -19.18
CA THR A 46 5.12 5.75 -18.19
C THR A 46 4.91 7.02 -17.36
N ASN A 47 4.32 8.07 -17.94
CA ASN A 47 3.95 9.27 -17.18
C ASN A 47 2.91 8.95 -16.10
N VAL A 48 1.86 8.18 -16.45
CA VAL A 48 0.84 7.74 -15.47
C VAL A 48 1.47 6.88 -14.39
N TYR A 49 2.34 5.94 -14.77
CA TYR A 49 3.12 5.12 -13.84
C TYR A 49 3.94 5.98 -12.86
N GLY A 50 4.65 6.99 -13.37
CA GLY A 50 5.48 7.88 -12.57
C GLY A 50 4.67 8.73 -11.59
N ILE A 51 3.54 9.29 -12.05
CA ILE A 51 2.63 10.07 -11.20
C ILE A 51 2.02 9.18 -10.11
N PHE A 52 1.62 7.96 -10.46
CA PHE A 52 1.09 6.99 -9.50
C PHE A 52 2.14 6.67 -8.42
N LEU A 53 3.39 6.36 -8.81
CA LEU A 53 4.47 6.11 -7.86
C LEU A 53 4.74 7.33 -6.97
N ALA A 54 4.78 8.53 -7.55
CA ALA A 54 4.97 9.76 -6.77
C ALA A 54 3.86 9.91 -5.71
N GLY A 55 2.61 9.63 -6.08
CA GLY A 55 1.48 9.59 -5.15
C GLY A 55 1.70 8.58 -4.03
N VAL A 56 2.04 7.33 -4.36
CA VAL A 56 2.30 6.25 -3.38
C VAL A 56 3.42 6.60 -2.38
N TYR A 57 4.43 7.37 -2.79
CA TYR A 57 5.49 7.81 -1.89
C TYR A 57 5.14 9.06 -1.09
N PHE A 58 4.21 9.88 -1.58
CA PHE A 58 3.80 11.13 -0.93
C PHE A 58 2.65 10.94 0.06
N THR A 59 1.61 10.17 -0.28
CA THR A 59 0.44 9.94 0.57
C THR A 59 0.74 9.36 1.97
N PRO A 60 1.81 8.58 2.22
CA PRO A 60 2.14 8.11 3.56
C PRO A 60 2.36 9.23 4.58
N ILE A 61 2.80 10.41 4.15
CA ILE A 61 2.97 11.57 5.05
C ILE A 61 1.63 11.95 5.68
N ALA A 62 0.58 12.07 4.86
CA ALA A 62 -0.77 12.36 5.33
C ALA A 62 -1.34 11.17 6.14
N GLY A 63 -1.09 9.94 5.69
CA GLY A 63 -1.56 8.74 6.37
C GLY A 63 -0.98 8.54 7.77
N GLY A 64 0.30 8.90 7.98
CA GLY A 64 0.94 8.91 9.29
C GLY A 64 0.31 9.95 10.21
N TRP A 65 0.14 11.18 9.73
CA TRP A 65 -0.52 12.24 10.50
C TRP A 65 -1.94 11.85 10.96
N ILE A 66 -2.72 11.18 10.10
CA ILE A 66 -4.06 10.68 10.45
C ILE A 66 -4.00 9.63 11.56
N ALA A 67 -3.02 8.71 11.51
CA ALA A 67 -2.88 7.71 12.56
C ALA A 67 -2.46 8.31 13.90
N ASP A 68 -1.56 9.29 13.87
CA ASP A 68 -1.04 9.94 15.07
C ASP A 68 -2.10 10.78 15.79
N ASN A 69 -2.99 11.44 15.05
CA ASN A 69 -3.89 12.47 15.60
C ASN A 69 -5.37 12.10 15.64
N LEU A 70 -5.84 11.13 14.84
CA LEU A 70 -7.29 10.89 14.66
C LEU A 70 -7.72 9.46 14.99
N LEU A 71 -7.11 8.46 14.35
CA LEU A 71 -7.67 7.10 14.32
C LEU A 71 -6.86 6.05 15.07
N GLY A 72 -5.56 6.29 15.28
CA GLY A 72 -4.62 5.30 15.79
C GLY A 72 -4.18 4.27 14.74
N TYR A 73 -2.95 3.76 14.87
CA TYR A 73 -2.28 2.94 13.85
C TYR A 73 -3.08 1.73 13.36
N GLY A 74 -3.64 0.92 14.28
CA GLY A 74 -4.34 -0.31 13.89
C GLY A 74 -5.57 -0.06 13.01
N LYS A 75 -6.37 0.97 13.33
CA LYS A 75 -7.56 1.34 12.55
C LYS A 75 -7.16 1.94 11.20
N THR A 76 -6.13 2.80 11.17
CA THR A 76 -5.65 3.41 9.94
C THR A 76 -5.10 2.37 8.97
N ILE A 77 -4.34 1.37 9.45
CA ILE A 77 -3.85 0.26 8.61
C ILE A 77 -5.02 -0.54 8.02
N THR A 78 -6.02 -0.86 8.85
CA THR A 78 -7.18 -1.64 8.40
C THR A 78 -7.99 -0.87 7.35
N LEU A 79 -8.20 0.42 7.56
CA LEU A 79 -8.85 1.30 6.61
C LEU A 79 -8.06 1.36 5.30
N GLY A 80 -6.74 1.55 5.37
CA GLY A 80 -5.86 1.55 4.20
C GLY A 80 -5.94 0.26 3.39
N ALA A 81 -5.95 -0.89 4.07
CA ALA A 81 -6.10 -2.20 3.42
C ALA A 81 -7.44 -2.35 2.69
N ILE A 82 -8.56 -1.97 3.33
CA ILE A 82 -9.89 -2.00 2.71
C ILE A 82 -9.95 -1.05 1.51
N THR A 83 -9.41 0.17 1.66
CA THR A 83 -9.36 1.15 0.57
C THR A 83 -8.55 0.62 -0.62
N MET A 84 -7.40 -0.03 -0.39
CA MET A 84 -6.63 -0.67 -1.45
C MET A 84 -7.40 -1.80 -2.15
N ILE A 85 -8.10 -2.65 -1.39
CA ILE A 85 -8.93 -3.73 -1.97
C ILE A 85 -9.98 -3.14 -2.92
N ILE A 86 -10.65 -2.04 -2.53
CA ILE A 86 -11.61 -1.35 -3.38
C ILE A 86 -10.92 -0.82 -4.64
N GLY A 87 -9.75 -0.18 -4.51
CA GLY A 87 -8.99 0.33 -5.64
C GLY A 87 -8.57 -0.75 -6.64
N TYR A 88 -7.99 -1.85 -6.15
CA TYR A 88 -7.63 -3.00 -7.00
C TYR A 88 -8.86 -3.66 -7.62
N GLY A 89 -9.97 -3.76 -6.86
CA GLY A 89 -11.24 -4.27 -7.38
C GLY A 89 -11.78 -3.41 -8.53
N LEU A 90 -11.68 -2.08 -8.42
CA LEU A 90 -12.06 -1.16 -9.49
C LEU A 90 -11.16 -1.32 -10.73
N MET A 91 -9.85 -1.51 -10.56
CA MET A 91 -8.95 -1.77 -11.69
C MET A 91 -9.21 -3.11 -12.38
N ALA A 92 -9.74 -4.09 -11.65
CA ALA A 92 -10.07 -5.40 -12.21
C ALA A 92 -11.33 -5.38 -13.08
N VAL A 93 -12.17 -4.34 -12.98
CA VAL A 93 -13.35 -4.18 -13.83
C VAL A 93 -12.90 -3.76 -15.24
N PRO A 94 -13.23 -4.53 -16.29
CA PRO A 94 -12.88 -4.17 -17.65
C PRO A 94 -13.61 -2.87 -18.03
N THR A 95 -12.84 -1.86 -18.45
CA THR A 95 -13.38 -0.56 -18.81
C THR A 95 -12.48 0.12 -19.83
N ASP A 96 -13.11 0.76 -20.82
CA ASP A 96 -12.42 1.50 -21.88
C ASP A 96 -12.20 2.98 -21.53
N SER A 97 -12.77 3.44 -20.41
CA SER A 97 -12.63 4.80 -19.90
C SER A 97 -11.38 4.99 -19.02
N PRO A 98 -10.42 5.85 -19.42
CA PRO A 98 -9.27 6.20 -18.61
C PRO A 98 -9.64 6.85 -17.26
N GLY A 99 -10.81 7.50 -17.17
CA GLY A 99 -11.25 8.16 -15.94
C GLY A 99 -11.43 7.19 -14.78
N MET A 100 -11.91 5.96 -15.06
CA MET A 100 -12.05 4.93 -14.04
C MET A 100 -10.70 4.40 -13.56
N LEU A 101 -9.72 4.29 -14.48
CA LEU A 101 -8.34 3.95 -14.11
C LEU A 101 -7.78 4.99 -13.15
N TYR A 102 -7.83 6.28 -13.49
CA TYR A 102 -7.31 7.35 -12.62
C TYR A 102 -8.00 7.39 -11.26
N PHE A 103 -9.31 7.16 -11.22
CA PHE A 103 -10.05 7.06 -9.98
C PHE A 103 -9.59 5.88 -9.12
N ALA A 104 -9.46 4.70 -9.74
CA ALA A 104 -8.98 3.50 -9.05
C ALA A 104 -7.55 3.67 -8.52
N LEU A 105 -6.63 4.25 -9.32
CA LEU A 105 -5.26 4.56 -8.89
C LEU A 105 -5.22 5.54 -7.73
N THR A 106 -6.08 6.56 -7.73
CA THR A 106 -6.18 7.52 -6.63
C THR A 106 -6.60 6.82 -5.34
N ILE A 107 -7.57 5.92 -5.41
CA ILE A 107 -8.01 5.10 -4.27
C ILE A 107 -6.86 4.22 -3.78
N VAL A 108 -6.12 3.55 -4.68
CA VAL A 108 -4.95 2.74 -4.31
C VAL A 108 -3.88 3.60 -3.63
N CYS A 109 -3.57 4.80 -4.15
CA CYS A 109 -2.62 5.74 -3.55
C CYS A 109 -3.02 6.14 -2.13
N ILE A 110 -4.29 6.45 -1.89
CA ILE A 110 -4.81 6.80 -0.57
C ILE A 110 -4.70 5.60 0.37
N GLY A 111 -5.14 4.43 -0.08
CA GLY A 111 -5.07 3.19 0.71
C GLY A 111 -3.63 2.83 1.10
N ASN A 112 -2.68 2.93 0.17
CA ASN A 112 -1.27 2.68 0.44
C ASN A 112 -0.70 3.69 1.45
N GLY A 113 -1.05 4.98 1.32
CA GLY A 113 -0.62 6.02 2.26
C GLY A 113 -1.06 5.74 3.69
N LEU A 114 -2.32 5.34 3.89
CA LEU A 114 -2.86 4.95 5.20
C LEU A 114 -2.23 3.67 5.75
N PHE A 115 -1.79 2.77 4.88
CA PHE A 115 -1.22 1.48 5.29
C PHE A 115 0.28 1.60 5.63
N LYS A 116 1.07 2.13 4.70
CA LYS A 116 2.54 1.99 4.66
C LYS A 116 3.28 2.79 5.74
N ALA A 117 2.87 4.02 6.01
CA ALA A 117 3.46 4.81 7.11
C ALA A 117 3.23 4.13 8.47
N ASN A 118 2.08 3.49 8.64
CA ASN A 118 1.58 3.05 9.93
C ASN A 118 2.02 1.64 10.31
N ILE A 119 2.20 0.75 9.32
CA ILE A 119 2.64 -0.63 9.58
C ILE A 119 4.04 -0.68 10.18
N SER A 120 4.98 0.14 9.68
CA SER A 120 6.35 0.20 10.20
C SER A 120 6.39 0.72 11.64
N VAL A 121 5.57 1.72 11.96
CA VAL A 121 5.47 2.27 13.32
C VAL A 121 4.84 1.24 14.27
N LEU A 122 3.80 0.53 13.83
CA LEU A 122 3.14 -0.48 14.63
C LEU A 122 4.08 -1.66 14.96
N VAL A 123 4.92 -2.09 14.01
CA VAL A 123 5.99 -3.07 14.29
C VAL A 123 6.92 -2.53 15.37
N GLY A 124 7.39 -1.28 15.26
CA GLY A 124 8.23 -0.66 16.29
C GLY A 124 7.60 -0.67 17.69
N ASN A 125 6.31 -0.35 17.77
CA ASN A 125 5.56 -0.30 19.03
C ASN A 125 5.40 -1.70 19.67
N LEU A 126 5.28 -2.77 18.87
CA LEU A 126 5.20 -4.14 19.39
C LEU A 126 6.43 -4.55 20.21
N TYR A 127 7.62 -4.07 19.83
CA TYR A 127 8.86 -4.37 20.57
C TYR A 127 9.12 -3.39 21.71
N GLY A 128 8.70 -2.12 21.57
CA GLY A 128 8.79 -1.12 22.63
C GLY A 128 7.99 -1.51 23.88
N HIS A 129 6.80 -2.08 23.70
CA HIS A 129 5.98 -2.56 24.82
C HIS A 129 6.44 -3.90 25.40
N ALA A 130 7.14 -4.72 24.63
CA ALA A 130 7.55 -6.06 25.07
C ALA A 130 8.90 -6.08 25.82
N GLN A 131 9.67 -4.98 25.82
CA GLN A 131 11.05 -4.91 26.37
C GLN A 131 11.96 -6.07 25.92
N ILE A 132 11.80 -6.54 24.67
CA ILE A 132 12.56 -7.68 24.14
C ILE A 132 13.75 -7.14 23.32
N SER A 133 14.97 -7.50 23.72
CA SER A 133 16.25 -7.14 23.08
C SER A 133 16.42 -7.64 21.62
N LEU A 134 15.46 -8.41 21.10
CA LEU A 134 15.49 -9.00 19.76
C LEU A 134 15.05 -8.04 18.64
N LYS A 135 15.03 -6.73 18.90
CA LYS A 135 14.63 -5.71 17.90
C LYS A 135 15.58 -5.68 16.69
N ASP A 136 16.86 -5.96 16.93
CA ASP A 136 17.94 -5.87 15.94
C ASP A 136 18.53 -7.26 15.58
N ALA A 137 17.80 -8.35 15.84
CA ALA A 137 18.28 -9.72 15.66
C ALA A 137 18.15 -10.26 14.21
N GLY A 138 18.09 -9.38 13.20
CA GLY A 138 17.88 -9.72 11.79
C GLY A 138 18.85 -9.01 10.87
#